data_AF-A0A385N2K7-F1
#
_entry.id   AF-A0A385N2K7-F1
#
_cell.length_a   1.000
_cell.length_b   1.000
_cell.length_c   1.000
_cell.angle_alpha   90.00
_cell.angle_beta   90.00
_cell.angle_gamma   90.00
#
_symmetry.space_group_name_H-M   'P 1'
#
loop_
_entity.id
_entity.type
_entity.pdbx_description
1 polymer ?
#
loop_
_entity_poly.entity_id
_entity_poly.type
_entity_poly.pdbx_seq_one_letter_code
_entity_poly.pdbx_strand_id
1 'polypeptide(L)'
;MAQSAAAAGQDSAVVLLYHHVSEDTPASTSVTPEQFKTHMTWLAENYKVMPLQDITEALKNKQTLPENAVAVTFDDGYRNILENGHPVMQSLKLPYTVFINPDEIGRLKNQLSWDDVKAMHKDGVDFANHTLDHLHMLDRHQDESKEAWLERVWQNVEEAEKKLTAQTGESLKYLAYPFGEYNKTLADKLAKEGYTGFGQHSGGISSYSDFTALPRFPAAGRFANMAPLKVKIASLGMPVTHNDIDNPERTARVIDETLSFTTNSDDVGLPRAACYYQGESLPVNINGKTLSYTLNTVLPVGRSRINCTAPSNSQNGRYYWFSQPFFISGEDGTYPD
;
A
#
# COMPACT_ATOMS: atom_id res chain seq x y z
N MET A 1 37.52 10.51 -17.56
CA MET A 1 36.46 11.24 -16.83
C MET A 1 35.18 11.11 -17.62
N ALA A 2 34.30 10.18 -17.24
CA ALA A 2 32.96 10.09 -17.80
C ALA A 2 32.03 10.77 -16.80
N GLN A 3 31.50 11.93 -17.17
CA GLN A 3 30.39 12.55 -16.46
C GLN A 3 29.21 11.59 -16.55
N SER A 4 28.86 10.95 -15.44
CA SER A 4 27.57 10.28 -15.28
C SER A 4 26.52 11.36 -15.50
N ALA A 5 25.73 11.22 -16.56
CA ALA A 5 24.46 11.93 -16.64
C ALA A 5 23.67 11.52 -15.40
N ALA A 6 23.33 12.48 -14.53
CA ALA A 6 22.36 12.23 -13.49
C ALA A 6 21.09 11.71 -14.18
N ALA A 7 20.63 10.52 -13.82
CA ALA A 7 19.34 10.02 -14.29
C ALA A 7 18.29 11.10 -14.01
N ALA A 8 17.45 11.42 -15.00
CA ALA A 8 16.37 12.38 -14.80
C ALA A 8 15.51 11.90 -13.62
N GLY A 9 15.33 12.77 -12.64
CA GLY A 9 14.56 12.42 -11.45
C GLY A 9 13.06 12.42 -11.71
N GLN A 10 12.32 11.53 -11.04
CA GLN A 10 10.87 11.40 -11.13
C GLN A 10 10.20 11.51 -9.75
N ASP A 11 9.07 12.21 -9.67
CA ASP A 11 8.22 12.28 -8.47
C ASP A 11 7.19 11.14 -8.47
N SER A 12 7.66 9.90 -8.54
CA SER A 12 6.78 8.73 -8.51
C SER A 12 7.54 7.45 -8.17
N ALA A 13 6.88 6.57 -7.41
CA ALA A 13 7.28 5.18 -7.23
C ALA A 13 6.07 4.25 -7.19
N VAL A 14 6.32 2.94 -7.24
CA VAL A 14 5.32 1.90 -6.99
C VAL A 14 5.73 1.08 -5.77
N VAL A 15 4.77 0.70 -4.92
CA VAL A 15 4.99 -0.22 -3.81
C VAL A 15 4.22 -1.52 -4.09
N LEU A 16 4.93 -2.63 -4.16
CA LEU A 16 4.37 -3.96 -4.38
C LEU A 16 4.10 -4.66 -3.06
N LEU A 17 2.96 -5.33 -2.96
CA LEU A 17 2.53 -6.10 -1.80
C LEU A 17 2.44 -7.59 -2.12
N TYR A 18 3.18 -8.39 -1.35
CA TYR A 18 3.13 -9.84 -1.30
C TYR A 18 2.73 -10.30 0.13
N HIS A 19 2.28 -11.55 0.28
CA HIS A 19 2.07 -12.15 1.60
C HIS A 19 2.84 -13.46 1.67
N HIS A 20 2.39 -14.47 0.91
CA HIS A 20 3.07 -15.77 0.84
C HIS A 20 3.89 -15.94 -0.43
N VAL A 21 5.05 -16.59 -0.30
CA VAL A 21 5.81 -17.17 -1.41
C VAL A 21 5.73 -18.69 -1.28
N SER A 22 4.64 -19.30 -1.75
CA SER A 22 4.35 -20.73 -1.54
C SER A 22 3.32 -21.25 -2.53
N GLU A 23 3.35 -22.56 -2.77
CA GLU A 23 2.32 -23.30 -3.52
C GLU A 23 1.24 -23.92 -2.62
N ASP A 24 1.49 -23.99 -1.30
CA ASP A 24 0.70 -24.76 -0.35
C ASP A 24 -0.20 -23.89 0.56
N THR A 25 -0.17 -22.57 0.37
CA THR A 25 -1.00 -21.59 1.10
C THR A 25 -2.16 -21.10 0.24
N PRO A 26 -3.20 -20.46 0.83
CA PRO A 26 -4.35 -19.99 0.07
C PRO A 26 -3.95 -19.15 -1.14
N ALA A 27 -4.42 -19.55 -2.33
CA ALA A 27 -3.99 -18.97 -3.60
C ALA A 27 -4.35 -17.48 -3.74
N SER A 28 -5.32 -16.96 -2.97
CA SER A 28 -5.75 -15.56 -3.02
C SER A 28 -4.62 -14.57 -2.67
N THR A 29 -3.74 -14.94 -1.75
CA THR A 29 -2.64 -14.10 -1.23
C THR A 29 -1.25 -14.71 -1.47
N SER A 30 -1.18 -15.80 -2.25
CA SER A 30 0.07 -16.52 -2.53
C SER A 30 0.60 -16.25 -3.94
N VAL A 31 1.92 -16.15 -4.06
CA VAL A 31 2.64 -16.28 -5.33
C VAL A 31 3.52 -17.53 -5.24
N THR A 32 3.63 -18.32 -6.30
CA THR A 32 4.54 -19.47 -6.26
C THR A 32 6.00 -19.01 -6.20
N PRO A 33 6.94 -19.81 -5.66
CA PRO A 33 8.36 -19.45 -5.67
C PRO A 33 8.90 -19.12 -7.07
N GLU A 34 8.47 -19.86 -8.10
CA GLU A 34 8.89 -19.62 -9.49
C GLU A 34 8.30 -18.32 -10.06
N GLN A 35 7.02 -18.02 -9.77
CA GLN A 35 6.42 -16.75 -10.16
C GLN A 35 7.12 -15.58 -9.46
N PHE A 36 7.40 -15.71 -8.16
CA PHE A 36 8.10 -14.68 -7.40
C PHE A 36 9.50 -14.42 -7.96
N LYS A 37 10.26 -15.49 -8.25
CA LYS A 37 11.55 -15.40 -8.93
C LYS A 37 11.46 -14.70 -10.28
N THR A 38 10.43 -15.02 -11.07
CA THR A 38 10.16 -14.36 -12.35
C THR A 38 9.91 -12.86 -12.17
N HIS A 39 9.09 -12.48 -11.18
CA HIS A 39 8.82 -11.08 -10.86
C HIS A 39 10.10 -10.33 -10.49
N MET A 40 10.87 -10.87 -9.54
CA MET A 40 12.07 -10.21 -9.02
C MET A 40 13.19 -10.10 -10.07
N THR A 41 13.38 -11.13 -10.89
CA THR A 41 14.34 -11.08 -12.01
C THR A 41 13.97 -9.97 -12.99
N TRP A 42 12.69 -9.90 -13.38
CA TRP A 42 12.24 -8.84 -14.29
C TRP A 42 12.37 -7.44 -13.66
N LEU A 43 12.05 -7.28 -12.38
CA LEU A 43 12.25 -6.02 -11.67
C LEU A 43 13.73 -5.62 -11.64
N ALA A 44 14.64 -6.54 -11.32
CA ALA A 44 16.08 -6.27 -11.29
C ALA A 44 16.63 -5.80 -12.66
N GLU A 45 16.06 -6.31 -13.75
CA GLU A 45 16.46 -5.95 -15.12
C GLU A 45 15.85 -4.63 -15.61
N ASN A 46 14.67 -4.24 -15.13
CA ASN A 46 13.86 -3.17 -15.74
C ASN A 46 13.55 -1.98 -14.82
N TYR A 47 13.71 -2.14 -13.50
CA TYR A 47 13.32 -1.16 -12.48
C TYR A 47 14.46 -0.91 -11.48
N LYS A 48 14.32 0.16 -10.70
CA LYS A 48 15.17 0.46 -9.56
C LYS A 48 14.45 0.04 -8.28
N VAL A 49 14.72 -1.19 -7.85
CA VAL A 49 14.23 -1.67 -6.56
C VAL A 49 15.02 -0.96 -5.45
N MET A 50 14.33 -0.19 -4.62
CA MET A 50 14.93 0.62 -3.55
C MET A 50 14.33 0.26 -2.19
N PRO A 51 15.05 0.54 -1.08
CA PRO A 51 14.46 0.45 0.25
C PRO A 51 13.18 1.30 0.33
N LEU A 52 12.17 0.78 1.03
CA LEU A 52 10.91 1.51 1.19
C LEU A 52 11.15 2.84 1.92
N GLN A 53 12.08 2.84 2.87
CA GLN A 53 12.45 4.04 3.62
C GLN A 53 12.99 5.15 2.71
N ASP A 54 13.99 4.84 1.87
CA ASP A 54 14.57 5.80 0.93
C ASP A 54 13.50 6.42 0.01
N ILE A 55 12.58 5.59 -0.52
CA ILE A 55 11.49 6.06 -1.38
C ILE A 55 10.58 7.04 -0.62
N THR A 56 10.10 6.63 0.55
CA THR A 56 9.11 7.41 1.29
C THR A 56 9.69 8.70 1.86
N GLU A 57 10.93 8.68 2.37
CA GLU A 57 11.63 9.87 2.84
C GLU A 57 11.90 10.86 1.71
N ALA A 58 12.37 10.39 0.55
CA ALA A 58 12.59 11.26 -0.60
C ALA A 58 11.29 11.95 -1.03
N LEU A 59 10.19 11.19 -1.17
CA LEU A 59 8.90 11.76 -1.59
C LEU A 59 8.32 12.73 -0.55
N LYS A 60 8.40 12.42 0.76
CA LYS A 60 8.00 13.36 1.83
C LYS A 60 8.78 14.68 1.74
N ASN A 61 10.06 14.59 1.43
CA ASN A 61 10.95 15.73 1.28
C ASN A 61 10.89 16.38 -0.11
N LYS A 62 9.96 15.95 -0.98
CA LYS A 62 9.79 16.43 -2.36
C LYS A 62 11.08 16.31 -3.20
N GLN A 63 11.89 15.30 -2.89
CA GLN A 63 13.06 14.94 -3.66
C GLN A 63 12.67 13.99 -4.76
N THR A 64 13.37 14.09 -5.89
CA THR A 64 13.13 13.21 -7.03
C THR A 64 13.77 11.85 -6.81
N LEU A 65 13.06 10.80 -7.21
CA LEU A 65 13.56 9.43 -7.26
C LEU A 65 14.20 9.12 -8.61
N PRO A 66 15.02 8.06 -8.73
CA PRO A 66 15.35 7.49 -10.03
C PRO A 66 14.07 7.13 -10.81
N GLU A 67 14.11 7.23 -12.15
CA GLU A 67 13.03 6.67 -12.98
C GLU A 67 12.79 5.20 -12.63
N ASN A 68 11.52 4.78 -12.69
CA ASN A 68 11.10 3.40 -12.43
C ASN A 68 11.51 2.89 -11.03
N ALA A 69 11.44 3.76 -10.01
CA ALA A 69 11.61 3.36 -8.62
C ALA A 69 10.45 2.46 -8.15
N VAL A 70 10.79 1.35 -7.49
CA VAL A 70 9.83 0.39 -6.93
C VAL A 70 10.30 -0.11 -5.57
N ALA A 71 9.37 -0.28 -4.63
CA ALA A 71 9.61 -1.00 -3.38
C ALA A 71 8.88 -2.34 -3.39
N VAL A 72 9.46 -3.34 -2.75
CA VAL A 72 8.85 -4.65 -2.52
C VAL A 72 8.56 -4.80 -1.03
N THR A 73 7.31 -5.09 -0.69
CA THR A 73 6.88 -5.28 0.69
C THR A 73 6.14 -6.61 0.85
N PHE A 74 6.28 -7.20 2.03
CA PHE A 74 5.50 -8.36 2.47
C PHE A 74 4.70 -8.01 3.72
N ASP A 75 3.51 -8.58 3.86
CA ASP A 75 2.71 -8.50 5.08
C ASP A 75 2.73 -9.84 5.85
N ASP A 76 2.24 -9.81 7.09
CA ASP A 76 2.02 -10.91 8.05
C ASP A 76 3.24 -11.63 8.63
N GLY A 77 4.39 -11.64 7.93
CA GLY A 77 5.62 -12.26 8.45
C GLY A 77 5.67 -13.79 8.33
N TYR A 78 5.09 -14.36 7.26
CA TYR A 78 5.11 -15.81 7.03
C TYR A 78 6.52 -16.37 6.87
N ARG A 79 6.75 -17.56 7.42
CA ARG A 79 8.03 -18.28 7.34
C ARG A 79 8.43 -18.62 5.90
N ASN A 80 7.45 -18.79 5.00
CA ASN A 80 7.74 -19.02 3.58
C ASN A 80 8.37 -17.81 2.87
N ILE A 81 8.28 -16.60 3.45
CA ILE A 81 9.04 -15.44 3.01
C ILE A 81 10.53 -15.71 3.21
N LEU A 82 10.94 -16.23 4.37
CA LEU A 82 12.34 -16.65 4.61
C LEU A 82 12.74 -17.85 3.76
N GLU A 83 11.90 -18.87 3.68
CA GLU A 83 12.30 -20.13 3.02
C GLU A 83 12.40 -19.99 1.50
N ASN A 84 11.47 -19.25 0.88
CA ASN A 84 11.35 -19.19 -0.58
C ASN A 84 11.62 -17.81 -1.17
N GLY A 85 11.20 -16.73 -0.48
CA GLY A 85 11.34 -15.35 -0.97
C GLY A 85 12.73 -14.75 -0.74
N HIS A 86 13.23 -14.84 0.49
CA HIS A 86 14.46 -14.23 0.95
C HIS A 86 15.70 -14.68 0.13
N PRO A 87 15.88 -15.97 -0.22
CA PRO A 87 17.00 -16.40 -1.05
C PRO A 87 17.00 -15.74 -2.44
N VAL A 88 15.82 -15.52 -3.03
CA VAL A 88 15.69 -14.81 -4.31
C VAL A 88 16.12 -13.35 -4.14
N MET A 89 15.59 -12.65 -3.13
CA MET A 89 15.92 -11.25 -2.85
C MET A 89 17.42 -11.06 -2.60
N GLN A 90 18.03 -11.93 -1.79
CA GLN A 90 19.46 -11.90 -1.49
C GLN A 90 20.32 -12.19 -2.74
N SER A 91 19.95 -13.19 -3.55
CA SER A 91 20.69 -13.51 -4.78
C SER A 91 20.73 -12.37 -5.79
N LEU A 92 19.66 -11.58 -5.85
CA LEU A 92 19.52 -10.42 -6.73
C LEU A 92 19.92 -9.10 -6.04
N LYS A 93 20.29 -9.15 -4.75
CA LYS A 93 20.63 -7.98 -3.91
C LYS A 93 19.54 -6.92 -3.89
N LEU A 94 18.28 -7.36 -3.82
CA LEU A 94 17.12 -6.47 -3.81
C LEU A 94 16.71 -6.17 -2.36
N PRO A 95 16.55 -4.90 -1.97
CA PRO A 95 16.03 -4.53 -0.67
C PRO A 95 14.52 -4.80 -0.61
N TYR A 96 14.01 -5.07 0.59
CA TYR A 96 12.58 -5.21 0.83
C TYR A 96 12.24 -5.05 2.31
N THR A 97 10.95 -4.80 2.57
CA THR A 97 10.40 -4.61 3.90
C THR A 97 9.36 -5.69 4.21
N VAL A 98 9.33 -6.18 5.45
CA VAL A 98 8.29 -7.09 5.94
C VAL A 98 7.52 -6.43 7.08
N PHE A 99 6.23 -6.17 6.87
CA PHE A 99 5.30 -5.77 7.92
C PHE A 99 4.89 -7.02 8.70
N ILE A 100 5.07 -7.02 10.02
CA ILE A 100 4.85 -8.22 10.87
C ILE A 100 3.89 -7.94 12.01
N ASN A 101 3.27 -9.01 12.50
CA ASN A 101 2.41 -9.04 13.68
C ASN A 101 3.15 -9.66 14.87
N PRO A 102 3.72 -8.85 15.79
CA PRO A 102 4.62 -9.37 16.83
C PRO A 102 4.06 -10.48 17.72
N ASP A 103 2.74 -10.56 17.93
CA ASP A 103 2.12 -11.64 18.72
C ASP A 103 1.89 -12.93 17.94
N GLU A 104 2.12 -12.93 16.63
CA GLU A 104 2.12 -14.13 15.81
C GLU A 104 3.53 -14.72 15.62
N ILE A 105 4.55 -13.86 15.59
CA ILE A 105 5.96 -14.23 15.40
C ILE A 105 6.45 -15.14 16.53
N GLY A 106 6.98 -16.30 16.15
CA GLY A 106 7.47 -17.34 17.06
C GLY A 106 6.36 -18.13 17.79
N ARG A 107 5.09 -17.80 17.57
CA ARG A 107 3.93 -18.48 18.18
C ARG A 107 3.19 -19.36 17.19
N LEU A 108 2.90 -18.85 15.99
CA LEU A 108 2.20 -19.60 14.94
C LEU A 108 3.20 -20.41 14.10
N LYS A 109 2.84 -21.66 13.77
CA LYS A 109 3.74 -22.62 13.10
C LYS A 109 4.26 -22.15 11.74
N ASN A 110 3.46 -21.35 11.03
CA ASN A 110 3.74 -20.85 9.69
C ASN A 110 4.33 -19.43 9.68
N GLN A 111 4.56 -18.81 10.84
CA GLN A 111 5.16 -17.49 10.96
C GLN A 111 6.66 -17.60 11.22
N LEU A 112 7.39 -16.52 10.92
CA LEU A 112 8.80 -16.39 11.31
C LEU A 112 8.93 -16.51 12.83
N SER A 113 10.10 -16.96 13.29
CA SER A 113 10.52 -16.77 14.68
C SER A 113 11.26 -15.44 14.86
N TRP A 114 11.44 -14.99 16.11
CA TRP A 114 12.26 -13.80 16.36
C TRP A 114 13.73 -13.98 16.00
N ASP A 115 14.24 -15.21 16.04
CA ASP A 115 15.60 -15.51 15.57
C ASP A 115 15.69 -15.40 14.05
N ASP A 116 14.66 -15.83 13.32
CA ASP A 116 14.54 -15.63 11.88
C ASP A 116 14.51 -14.12 11.53
N VAL A 117 13.68 -13.35 12.24
CA VAL A 117 13.58 -11.88 12.06
C VAL A 117 14.94 -11.21 12.26
N LYS A 118 15.65 -11.53 13.35
CA LYS A 118 17.00 -10.97 13.62
C LYS A 118 18.02 -11.36 12.57
N ALA A 119 17.99 -12.60 12.11
CA ALA A 119 18.88 -13.08 11.06
C ALA A 119 18.63 -12.34 9.74
N MET A 120 17.38 -12.26 9.30
CA MET A 120 16.98 -11.51 8.11
C MET A 120 17.31 -10.02 8.22
N HIS A 121 17.12 -9.43 9.40
CA HIS A 121 17.43 -8.02 9.63
C HIS A 121 18.94 -7.74 9.49
N LYS A 122 19.78 -8.64 10.00
CA LYS A 122 21.24 -8.57 9.80
C LYS A 122 21.63 -8.68 8.31
N ASP A 123 20.82 -9.34 7.50
CA ASP A 123 20.99 -9.44 6.05
C ASP A 123 20.42 -8.22 5.28
N GLY A 124 20.01 -7.17 6.00
CA GLY A 124 19.53 -5.90 5.43
C GLY A 124 18.03 -5.85 5.13
N VAL A 125 17.23 -6.72 5.76
CA VAL A 125 15.77 -6.69 5.64
C VAL A 125 15.18 -5.72 6.66
N ASP A 126 14.32 -4.82 6.19
CA ASP A 126 13.56 -3.94 7.07
C ASP A 126 12.34 -4.67 7.62
N PHE A 127 12.05 -4.50 8.91
CA PHE A 127 10.81 -4.97 9.51
C PHE A 127 10.00 -3.78 10.02
N ALA A 128 8.69 -3.82 9.78
CA ALA A 128 7.77 -2.74 10.09
C ALA A 128 6.47 -3.26 10.73
N ASN A 129 5.63 -2.34 11.19
CA ASN A 129 4.49 -2.64 12.03
C ASN A 129 3.27 -3.07 11.20
N HIS A 130 2.68 -4.22 11.51
CA HIS A 130 1.40 -4.64 10.95
C HIS A 130 0.30 -4.76 12.00
N THR A 131 0.39 -4.00 13.10
CA THR A 131 -0.35 -4.17 14.37
C THR A 131 0.13 -5.39 15.16
N LEU A 132 -0.29 -5.51 16.42
CA LEU A 132 0.19 -6.54 17.33
C LEU A 132 -0.24 -7.93 16.89
N ASP A 133 -1.50 -8.05 16.49
CA ASP A 133 -2.27 -9.29 16.36
C ASP A 133 -3.17 -9.32 15.11
N HIS A 134 -2.94 -8.43 14.14
CA HIS A 134 -3.69 -8.34 12.89
C HIS A 134 -5.18 -8.00 13.07
N LEU A 135 -5.53 -7.20 14.09
CA LEU A 135 -6.91 -6.76 14.31
C LEU A 135 -7.49 -5.95 13.14
N HIS A 136 -8.80 -6.05 12.93
CA HIS A 136 -9.55 -5.06 12.17
C HIS A 136 -9.55 -3.74 12.94
N MET A 137 -8.74 -2.79 12.47
CA MET A 137 -8.54 -1.53 13.17
C MET A 137 -9.82 -0.67 13.24
N LEU A 138 -10.78 -0.93 12.34
CA LEU A 138 -12.08 -0.24 12.31
C LEU A 138 -13.20 -0.98 13.05
N ASP A 139 -12.94 -2.13 13.68
CA ASP A 139 -13.97 -2.81 14.48
C ASP A 139 -14.34 -1.98 15.71
N ARG A 140 -15.65 -1.88 15.98
CA ARG A 140 -16.19 -1.24 17.19
C ARG A 140 -16.78 -2.30 18.10
N HIS A 141 -16.46 -2.23 19.38
CA HIS A 141 -17.16 -3.03 20.38
C HIS A 141 -18.50 -2.40 20.76
N GLN A 142 -19.44 -3.21 21.26
CA GLN A 142 -20.71 -2.71 21.76
C GLN A 142 -20.47 -1.69 22.90
N ASP A 143 -21.16 -0.56 22.84
CA ASP A 143 -21.08 0.55 23.81
C ASP A 143 -19.68 1.21 23.93
N GLU A 144 -18.77 0.96 22.99
CA GLU A 144 -17.45 1.58 22.96
C GLU A 144 -17.50 3.02 22.43
N SER A 145 -16.98 3.97 23.21
CA SER A 145 -16.85 5.36 22.74
C SER A 145 -15.77 5.47 21.66
N LYS A 146 -15.83 6.52 20.84
CA LYS A 146 -14.80 6.76 19.81
C LYS A 146 -13.41 6.90 20.41
N GLU A 147 -13.30 7.51 21.58
CA GLU A 147 -12.05 7.71 22.30
C GLU A 147 -11.50 6.39 22.84
N ALA A 148 -12.36 5.54 23.41
CA ALA A 148 -11.99 4.23 23.91
C ALA A 148 -11.54 3.29 22.77
N TRP A 149 -12.24 3.30 21.63
CA TRP A 149 -11.84 2.59 20.42
C TRP A 149 -10.46 3.03 19.94
N LEU A 150 -10.25 4.35 19.77
CA LEU A 150 -8.99 4.88 19.28
C LEU A 150 -7.83 4.54 20.21
N GLU A 151 -8.04 4.64 21.53
CA GLU A 151 -7.04 4.27 22.53
C GLU A 151 -6.69 2.78 22.45
N ARG A 152 -7.68 1.88 22.41
CA ARG A 152 -7.46 0.43 22.29
C ARG A 152 -6.67 0.08 21.03
N VAL A 153 -7.10 0.59 19.88
CA VAL A 153 -6.44 0.34 18.59
C VAL A 153 -5.03 0.92 18.57
N TRP A 154 -4.84 2.12 19.14
CA TRP A 154 -3.53 2.74 19.16
C TRP A 154 -2.55 2.05 20.13
N GLN A 155 -3.02 1.60 21.29
CA GLN A 155 -2.21 0.79 22.22
C GLN A 155 -1.68 -0.47 21.53
N ASN A 156 -2.52 -1.13 20.72
CA ASN A 156 -2.12 -2.28 19.93
C ASN A 156 -0.98 -1.93 18.93
N VAL A 157 -1.10 -0.82 18.19
CA VAL A 157 -0.02 -0.33 17.31
C VAL A 157 1.27 -0.03 18.07
N GLU A 158 1.18 0.66 19.21
CA GLU A 158 2.36 1.03 20.00
C GLU A 158 3.06 -0.18 20.64
N GLU A 159 2.30 -1.15 21.12
CA GLU A 159 2.86 -2.39 21.67
C GLU A 159 3.58 -3.19 20.59
N ALA A 160 3.03 -3.25 19.38
CA ALA A 160 3.69 -3.86 18.23
C ALA A 160 5.02 -3.15 17.91
N GLU A 161 5.03 -1.81 17.85
CA GLU A 161 6.24 -1.03 17.58
C GLU A 161 7.30 -1.24 18.67
N LYS A 162 6.90 -1.26 19.95
CA LYS A 162 7.80 -1.50 21.09
C LYS A 162 8.44 -2.88 21.00
N LYS A 163 7.66 -3.92 20.69
CA LYS A 163 8.17 -5.29 20.54
C LYS A 163 9.11 -5.40 19.35
N LEU A 164 8.74 -4.83 18.21
CA LEU A 164 9.57 -4.79 17.02
C LEU A 164 10.92 -4.11 17.31
N THR A 165 10.89 -2.89 17.84
CA THR A 165 12.09 -2.09 18.18
C THR A 165 12.99 -2.82 19.16
N ALA A 166 12.42 -3.54 20.14
CA ALA A 166 13.21 -4.32 21.09
C ALA A 166 13.96 -5.50 20.45
N GLN A 167 13.49 -6.00 19.31
CA GLN A 167 14.06 -7.17 18.63
C GLN A 167 14.98 -6.80 17.48
N THR A 168 14.70 -5.70 16.76
CA THR A 168 15.49 -5.22 15.62
C THR A 168 16.45 -4.09 15.99
N GLY A 169 16.13 -3.30 17.02
CA GLY A 169 16.86 -2.08 17.38
C GLY A 169 16.43 -0.85 16.58
N GLU A 170 15.45 -0.98 15.68
CA GLU A 170 14.99 0.07 14.78
C GLU A 170 13.48 0.28 14.87
N SER A 171 13.07 1.55 14.74
CA SER A 171 11.68 1.97 14.67
C SER A 171 11.52 2.87 13.45
N LEU A 172 11.00 2.29 12.37
CA LEU A 172 10.68 3.05 11.15
C LEU A 172 9.43 3.91 11.33
N LYS A 173 8.60 3.61 12.34
CA LYS A 173 7.25 4.16 12.48
C LYS A 173 6.42 3.99 11.19
N TYR A 174 6.52 2.82 10.57
CA TYR A 174 5.74 2.47 9.39
C TYR A 174 4.66 1.48 9.80
N LEU A 175 3.41 1.78 9.46
CA LEU A 175 2.27 0.91 9.73
C LEU A 175 1.60 0.50 8.41
N ALA A 176 1.63 -0.78 8.09
CA ALA A 176 0.67 -1.33 7.14
C ALA A 176 -0.64 -1.60 7.88
N TYR A 177 -1.74 -1.03 7.42
CA TYR A 177 -3.05 -1.32 8.00
C TYR A 177 -3.45 -2.76 7.67
N PRO A 178 -3.77 -3.62 8.65
CA PRO A 178 -4.42 -4.91 8.40
C PRO A 178 -5.60 -4.71 7.45
N PHE A 179 -5.65 -5.54 6.42
CA PHE A 179 -6.65 -5.48 5.35
C PHE A 179 -6.74 -4.14 4.58
N GLY A 180 -5.81 -3.22 4.82
CA GLY A 180 -5.78 -1.87 4.22
C GLY A 180 -6.84 -0.91 4.76
N GLU A 181 -7.44 -1.20 5.92
CA GLU A 181 -8.57 -0.45 6.49
C GLU A 181 -8.10 0.72 7.37
N TYR A 182 -8.64 1.90 7.10
CA TYR A 182 -8.36 3.10 7.90
C TYR A 182 -9.53 4.08 7.83
N ASN A 183 -9.55 5.04 8.75
CA ASN A 183 -10.48 6.17 8.72
C ASN A 183 -9.70 7.46 8.98
N LYS A 184 -10.37 8.60 8.83
CA LYS A 184 -9.73 9.91 9.06
C LYS A 184 -9.16 10.05 10.48
N THR A 185 -9.89 9.61 11.50
CA THR A 185 -9.45 9.72 12.90
C THR A 185 -8.15 8.96 13.16
N LEU A 186 -8.04 7.73 12.65
CA LEU A 186 -6.86 6.89 12.78
C LEU A 186 -5.69 7.45 11.97
N ALA A 187 -5.95 7.92 10.75
CA ALA A 187 -4.96 8.60 9.91
C ALA A 187 -4.37 9.86 10.58
N ASP A 188 -5.23 10.70 11.17
CA ASP A 188 -4.82 11.89 11.91
C ASP A 188 -3.98 11.53 13.16
N LYS A 189 -4.36 10.47 13.89
CA LYS A 189 -3.59 9.93 15.02
C LYS A 189 -2.23 9.40 14.56
N LEU A 190 -2.19 8.63 13.48
CA LEU A 190 -0.97 8.10 12.87
C LEU A 190 0.00 9.25 12.51
N ALA A 191 -0.50 10.28 11.83
CA ALA A 191 0.29 11.46 11.47
C ALA A 191 0.86 12.17 12.71
N LYS A 192 0.02 12.39 13.73
CA LYS A 192 0.42 13.06 14.98
C LYS A 192 1.57 12.33 15.69
N GLU A 193 1.59 11.01 15.62
CA GLU A 193 2.60 10.18 16.28
C GLU A 193 3.84 9.94 15.40
N GLY A 194 3.87 10.55 14.21
CA GLY A 194 5.01 10.58 13.29
C GLY A 194 5.14 9.34 12.42
N TYR A 195 4.05 8.59 12.22
CA TYR A 195 4.07 7.38 11.40
C TYR A 195 3.85 7.68 9.90
N THR A 196 4.23 6.71 9.06
CA THR A 196 3.75 6.58 7.68
C THR A 196 2.80 5.39 7.60
N GLY A 197 1.64 5.57 6.99
CA GLY A 197 0.65 4.51 6.83
C GLY A 197 0.66 3.92 5.43
N PHE A 198 0.38 2.63 5.29
CA PHE A 198 0.31 1.91 4.03
C PHE A 198 -1.01 1.15 3.91
N GLY A 199 -1.82 1.53 2.93
CA GLY A 199 -3.07 0.86 2.61
C GLY A 199 -2.88 -0.29 1.62
N GLN A 200 -4.00 -0.84 1.15
CA GLN A 200 -4.04 -1.86 0.09
C GLN A 200 -4.86 -1.42 -1.15
N HIS A 201 -5.18 -0.12 -1.23
CA HIS A 201 -5.78 0.46 -2.43
C HIS A 201 -4.71 0.69 -3.50
N SER A 202 -5.12 0.64 -4.77
CA SER A 202 -4.20 0.61 -5.91
C SER A 202 -3.70 2.01 -6.27
N GLY A 203 -2.42 2.16 -6.63
CA GLY A 203 -1.88 3.44 -7.08
C GLY A 203 -0.36 3.49 -7.00
N GLY A 204 0.24 4.35 -7.83
CA GLY A 204 1.60 4.82 -7.58
C GLY A 204 1.60 5.83 -6.43
N ILE A 205 2.77 6.05 -5.84
CA ILE A 205 2.98 7.07 -4.80
C ILE A 205 3.81 8.22 -5.36
N SER A 206 3.58 9.43 -4.86
CA SER A 206 4.32 10.65 -5.19
C SER A 206 4.39 11.59 -3.98
N SER A 207 5.06 12.72 -4.12
CA SER A 207 5.11 13.76 -3.10
C SER A 207 3.76 14.41 -2.76
N TYR A 208 2.72 14.12 -3.55
CA TYR A 208 1.33 14.56 -3.34
C TYR A 208 0.46 13.50 -2.65
N SER A 209 0.99 12.28 -2.46
CA SER A 209 0.22 11.22 -1.80
C SER A 209 -0.06 11.54 -0.34
N ASP A 210 -1.16 11.01 0.18
CA ASP A 210 -1.42 11.01 1.61
C ASP A 210 -0.50 9.99 2.30
N PHE A 211 0.52 10.49 3.00
CA PHE A 211 1.50 9.67 3.72
C PHE A 211 0.92 8.94 4.93
N THR A 212 -0.33 9.21 5.30
CA THR A 212 -1.05 8.42 6.31
C THR A 212 -1.70 7.19 5.72
N ALA A 213 -1.77 7.05 4.39
CA ALA A 213 -2.35 5.91 3.71
C ALA A 213 -1.79 5.74 2.28
N LEU A 214 -0.52 5.42 2.16
CA LEU A 214 0.12 5.20 0.86
C LEU A 214 -0.46 3.94 0.15
N PRO A 215 -0.83 4.03 -1.14
CA PRO A 215 -1.30 2.87 -1.91
C PRO A 215 -0.22 1.81 -2.13
N ARG A 216 -0.66 0.57 -2.31
CA ARG A 216 0.18 -0.59 -2.68
C ARG A 216 -0.54 -1.45 -3.71
N PHE A 217 0.21 -2.09 -4.60
CA PHE A 217 -0.34 -3.05 -5.55
C PHE A 217 -0.11 -4.49 -5.08
N PRO A 218 -1.18 -5.27 -4.80
CA PRO A 218 -1.05 -6.69 -4.62
C PRO A 218 -0.50 -7.37 -5.88
N ALA A 219 0.49 -8.24 -5.69
CA ALA A 219 1.18 -8.99 -6.76
C ALA A 219 1.12 -10.51 -6.55
N ALA A 220 0.07 -10.97 -5.84
CA ALA A 220 -0.20 -12.37 -5.52
C ALA A 220 -1.58 -12.82 -6.06
N GLY A 221 -1.81 -14.14 -6.07
CA GLY A 221 -3.04 -14.77 -6.52
C GLY A 221 -3.47 -14.34 -7.92
N ARG A 222 -4.71 -13.84 -8.06
CA ARG A 222 -5.21 -13.33 -9.36
C ARG A 222 -4.39 -12.16 -9.91
N PHE A 223 -3.56 -11.52 -9.09
CA PHE A 223 -2.69 -10.41 -9.47
C PHE A 223 -1.22 -10.82 -9.69
N ALA A 224 -0.89 -12.11 -9.57
CA ALA A 224 0.45 -12.63 -9.82
C ALA A 224 0.78 -12.78 -11.32
N ASN A 225 -0.19 -12.62 -12.22
CA ASN A 225 0.11 -12.70 -13.65
C ASN A 225 0.97 -11.50 -14.08
N MET A 226 2.10 -11.79 -14.72
CA MET A 226 3.08 -10.77 -15.08
C MET A 226 2.54 -9.72 -16.05
N ALA A 227 1.71 -10.08 -17.03
CA ALA A 227 1.24 -9.14 -18.03
C ALA A 227 0.43 -7.95 -17.43
N PRO A 228 -0.64 -8.18 -16.63
CA PRO A 228 -1.33 -7.09 -15.95
C PRO A 228 -0.49 -6.46 -14.84
N LEU A 229 0.43 -7.20 -14.20
CA LEU A 229 1.33 -6.65 -13.18
C LEU A 229 2.27 -5.60 -13.78
N LYS A 230 2.81 -5.80 -14.98
CA LYS A 230 3.65 -4.81 -15.68
C LYS A 230 2.92 -3.48 -15.89
N VAL A 231 1.61 -3.50 -16.17
CA VAL A 231 0.80 -2.28 -16.31
C VAL A 231 0.71 -1.53 -14.99
N LYS A 232 0.50 -2.24 -13.88
CA LYS A 232 0.44 -1.65 -12.53
C LYS A 232 1.79 -1.08 -12.10
N ILE A 233 2.88 -1.80 -12.35
CA ILE A 233 4.25 -1.36 -12.01
C ILE A 233 4.66 -0.13 -12.83
N ALA A 234 4.17 0.01 -14.06
CA ALA A 234 4.42 1.20 -14.89
C ALA A 234 3.60 2.44 -14.49
N SER A 235 2.73 2.35 -13.46
CA SER A 235 1.88 3.45 -13.03
C SER A 235 2.68 4.63 -12.44
N LEU A 236 2.00 5.77 -12.36
CA LEU A 236 2.48 7.02 -11.78
C LEU A 236 1.59 7.41 -10.60
N GLY A 237 2.17 7.98 -9.55
CA GLY A 237 1.41 8.58 -8.46
C GLY A 237 0.64 9.81 -8.95
N MET A 238 -0.68 9.77 -8.90
CA MET A 238 -1.51 10.90 -9.32
C MET A 238 -1.29 12.09 -8.37
N PRO A 239 -0.91 13.29 -8.88
CA PRO A 239 -0.59 14.43 -8.03
C PRO A 239 -1.86 15.13 -7.56
N VAL A 240 -2.63 14.48 -6.68
CA VAL A 240 -3.90 14.98 -6.16
C VAL A 240 -3.66 16.05 -5.09
N THR A 241 -4.26 17.22 -5.23
CA THR A 241 -4.17 18.32 -4.24
C THR A 241 -5.46 18.58 -3.49
N HIS A 242 -6.58 18.09 -4.02
CA HIS A 242 -7.89 18.15 -3.38
C HIS A 242 -8.66 16.88 -3.72
N ASN A 243 -9.40 16.36 -2.75
CA ASN A 243 -10.26 15.20 -2.89
C ASN A 243 -11.47 15.39 -1.97
N ASP A 244 -12.68 15.16 -2.49
CA ASP A 244 -13.91 15.38 -1.71
C ASP A 244 -14.11 14.35 -0.59
N ILE A 245 -13.49 13.18 -0.70
CA ILE A 245 -13.54 12.14 0.34
C ILE A 245 -12.26 12.20 1.19
N ASP A 246 -12.38 12.76 2.38
CA ASP A 246 -11.32 12.77 3.38
C ASP A 246 -11.38 11.57 4.33
N ASN A 247 -12.58 11.02 4.57
CA ASN A 247 -12.80 9.84 5.39
C ASN A 247 -13.33 8.67 4.54
N PRO A 248 -12.53 7.61 4.33
CA PRO A 248 -12.98 6.44 3.58
C PRO A 248 -13.96 5.55 4.37
N GLU A 249 -14.01 5.62 5.70
CA GLU A 249 -15.03 4.93 6.51
C GLU A 249 -16.39 5.64 6.37
N ARG A 250 -17.41 4.90 5.94
CA ARG A 250 -18.77 5.39 5.70
C ARG A 250 -19.74 4.70 6.66
N THR A 251 -20.67 5.46 7.23
CA THR A 251 -21.76 4.90 8.03
C THR A 251 -22.98 4.53 7.17
N ALA A 252 -23.20 5.28 6.08
CA ALA A 252 -24.29 5.02 5.14
C ALA A 252 -23.80 4.17 3.96
N ARG A 253 -24.51 3.06 3.71
CA ARG A 253 -24.28 2.20 2.55
C ARG A 253 -24.72 2.82 1.24
N VAL A 254 -25.80 3.60 1.26
CA VAL A 254 -26.27 4.32 0.08
C VAL A 254 -25.35 5.50 -0.16
N ILE A 255 -24.87 5.63 -1.40
CA ILE A 255 -24.19 6.81 -1.89
C ILE A 255 -24.93 7.30 -3.13
N ASP A 256 -25.24 8.59 -3.15
CA ASP A 256 -25.86 9.30 -4.27
C ASP A 256 -25.27 10.71 -4.31
N GLU A 257 -23.99 10.77 -4.64
CA GLU A 257 -23.16 11.98 -4.51
C GLU A 257 -22.29 12.13 -5.76
N THR A 258 -22.08 13.38 -6.19
CA THR A 258 -21.02 13.73 -7.15
C THR A 258 -19.76 14.01 -6.35
N LEU A 259 -18.72 13.23 -6.63
CA LEU A 259 -17.42 13.32 -6.00
C LEU A 259 -16.40 13.84 -7.00
N SER A 260 -15.39 14.57 -6.52
CA SER A 260 -14.34 15.12 -7.33
C SER A 260 -12.97 15.07 -6.66
N PHE A 261 -11.94 15.12 -7.49
CA PHE A 261 -10.57 15.39 -7.07
C PHE A 261 -9.89 16.32 -8.08
N THR A 262 -8.90 17.08 -7.60
CA THR A 262 -8.12 18.02 -8.41
C THR A 262 -6.66 17.58 -8.45
N THR A 263 -6.04 17.65 -9.63
CA THR A 263 -4.62 17.31 -9.81
C THR A 263 -3.73 18.56 -9.99
N ASN A 264 -2.44 18.42 -9.70
CA ASN A 264 -1.43 19.48 -9.83
C ASN A 264 -0.33 19.13 -10.82
N SER A 265 -0.70 18.77 -12.06
CA SER A 265 0.26 18.59 -13.14
C SER A 265 -0.42 18.68 -14.51
N ASP A 266 0.23 19.36 -15.45
CA ASP A 266 -0.22 19.41 -16.86
C ASP A 266 0.16 18.12 -17.62
N ASP A 267 1.00 17.27 -17.02
CA ASP A 267 1.33 15.96 -17.56
C ASP A 267 0.19 14.95 -17.38
N VAL A 268 -0.73 15.17 -16.45
CA VAL A 268 -1.90 14.31 -16.27
C VAL A 268 -2.86 14.57 -17.44
N GLY A 269 -3.00 13.60 -18.33
CA GLY A 269 -3.93 13.64 -19.46
C GLY A 269 -5.39 13.48 -19.04
N LEU A 270 -5.89 14.33 -18.14
CA LEU A 270 -7.25 14.28 -17.59
C LEU A 270 -8.39 14.21 -18.63
N PRO A 271 -8.32 14.88 -19.80
CA PRO A 271 -9.34 14.70 -20.85
C PRO A 271 -9.48 13.27 -21.38
N ARG A 272 -8.49 12.40 -21.09
CA ARG A 272 -8.46 10.98 -21.43
C ARG A 272 -8.55 10.09 -20.19
N ALA A 273 -8.94 10.65 -19.04
CA ALA A 273 -9.10 9.88 -17.82
C ALA A 273 -10.33 8.98 -17.87
N ALA A 274 -10.26 7.88 -17.13
CA ALA A 274 -11.37 6.97 -16.91
C ALA A 274 -11.42 6.58 -15.43
N CYS A 275 -12.63 6.46 -14.89
CA CYS A 275 -12.87 5.98 -13.53
C CYS A 275 -13.71 4.71 -13.55
N TYR A 276 -13.46 3.82 -12.60
CA TYR A 276 -14.10 2.51 -12.54
C TYR A 276 -14.54 2.18 -11.12
N TYR A 277 -15.75 1.64 -10.98
CA TYR A 277 -16.27 1.05 -9.75
C TYR A 277 -16.67 -0.40 -10.01
N GLN A 278 -16.13 -1.34 -9.23
CA GLN A 278 -16.37 -2.79 -9.39
C GLN A 278 -16.11 -3.33 -10.82
N GLY A 279 -15.22 -2.68 -11.57
CA GLY A 279 -14.88 -3.07 -12.96
C GLY A 279 -15.70 -2.35 -14.03
N GLU A 280 -16.78 -1.65 -13.64
CA GLU A 280 -17.63 -0.89 -14.55
C GLU A 280 -17.13 0.55 -14.69
N SER A 281 -17.14 1.07 -15.93
CA SER A 281 -16.73 2.45 -16.21
C SER A 281 -17.77 3.44 -15.69
N LEU A 282 -17.31 4.50 -15.04
CA LEU A 282 -18.13 5.63 -14.60
C LEU A 282 -18.04 6.77 -15.62
N PRO A 283 -19.16 7.46 -15.92
CA PRO A 283 -19.11 8.75 -16.61
C PRO A 283 -18.33 9.76 -15.78
N VAL A 284 -17.37 10.44 -16.41
CA VAL A 284 -16.56 11.49 -15.78
C VAL A 284 -16.83 12.84 -16.43
N ASN A 285 -16.77 13.91 -15.64
CA ASN A 285 -16.75 15.28 -16.11
C ASN A 285 -15.39 15.90 -15.77
N ILE A 286 -14.82 16.64 -16.71
CA ILE A 286 -13.51 17.29 -16.56
C ILE A 286 -13.71 18.80 -16.67
N ASN A 287 -13.29 19.52 -15.63
CA ASN A 287 -13.25 20.98 -15.63
C ASN A 287 -11.86 21.45 -15.20
N GLY A 288 -11.05 21.89 -16.16
CA GLY A 288 -9.65 22.24 -15.93
C GLY A 288 -8.86 21.03 -15.41
N LYS A 289 -8.33 21.13 -14.18
CA LYS A 289 -7.58 20.05 -13.49
C LYS A 289 -8.43 19.22 -12.54
N THR A 290 -9.74 19.43 -12.53
CA THR A 290 -10.67 18.69 -11.67
C THR A 290 -11.41 17.64 -12.48
N LEU A 291 -11.42 16.42 -11.96
CA LEU A 291 -12.24 15.32 -12.44
C LEU A 291 -13.36 15.09 -11.43
N SER A 292 -14.59 14.97 -11.90
CA SER A 292 -15.72 14.56 -11.08
C SER A 292 -16.48 13.37 -11.69
N TYR A 293 -17.07 12.54 -10.85
CA TYR A 293 -17.95 11.44 -11.23
C TYR A 293 -19.10 11.34 -10.22
N THR A 294 -20.25 10.83 -10.66
CA THR A 294 -21.38 10.54 -9.76
C THR A 294 -21.38 9.07 -9.41
N LEU A 295 -21.40 8.76 -8.11
CA LEU A 295 -21.61 7.40 -7.63
C LEU A 295 -23.01 7.31 -7.02
N ASN A 296 -23.90 6.58 -7.71
CA ASN A 296 -25.24 6.25 -7.26
C ASN A 296 -25.33 4.74 -7.11
N THR A 297 -25.11 4.24 -5.88
CA THR A 297 -25.07 2.80 -5.62
C THR A 297 -25.26 2.47 -4.14
N VAL A 298 -25.33 1.17 -3.83
CA VAL A 298 -25.24 0.65 -2.47
C VAL A 298 -23.86 0.02 -2.30
N LEU A 299 -23.04 0.61 -1.45
CA LEU A 299 -21.74 0.06 -1.10
C LEU A 299 -21.94 -1.28 -0.36
N PRO A 300 -21.21 -2.34 -0.76
CA PRO A 300 -21.20 -3.59 -0.01
C PRO A 300 -20.54 -3.39 1.35
N VAL A 301 -20.88 -4.27 2.30
CA VAL A 301 -20.12 -4.39 3.55
C VAL A 301 -18.68 -4.81 3.22
N GLY A 302 -17.72 -4.29 3.98
CA GLY A 302 -16.29 -4.46 3.78
C GLY A 302 -15.71 -3.37 2.90
N ARG A 303 -14.85 -3.78 1.98
CA ARG A 303 -13.93 -2.91 1.25
C ARG A 303 -14.39 -2.73 -0.20
N SER A 304 -14.51 -1.49 -0.62
CA SER A 304 -14.73 -1.15 -2.03
C SER A 304 -13.83 0.01 -2.43
N ARG A 305 -13.72 0.26 -3.74
CA ARG A 305 -12.91 1.39 -4.23
C ARG A 305 -13.35 1.86 -5.59
N ILE A 306 -13.09 3.12 -5.86
CA ILE A 306 -13.05 3.68 -7.21
C ILE A 306 -11.59 3.76 -7.64
N ASN A 307 -11.29 3.38 -8.87
CA ASN A 307 -9.96 3.57 -9.46
C ASN A 307 -10.11 4.54 -10.63
N CYS A 308 -9.34 5.61 -10.64
CA CYS A 308 -9.28 6.58 -11.73
C CYS A 308 -7.87 6.57 -12.32
N THR A 309 -7.78 6.43 -13.64
CA THR A 309 -6.51 6.44 -14.37
C THR A 309 -6.51 7.48 -15.46
N ALA A 310 -5.38 8.13 -15.69
CA ALA A 310 -5.19 9.07 -16.79
C ALA A 310 -3.82 8.82 -17.44
N PRO A 311 -3.71 8.78 -18.78
CA PRO A 311 -2.42 8.63 -19.44
C PRO A 311 -1.52 9.84 -19.13
N SER A 312 -0.22 9.61 -19.02
CA SER A 312 0.76 10.69 -19.05
C SER A 312 0.84 11.32 -20.44
N ASN A 313 1.00 12.64 -20.50
CA ASN A 313 1.18 13.37 -21.76
C ASN A 313 2.64 13.32 -22.25
N SER A 314 3.60 13.13 -21.36
CA SER A 314 5.04 13.08 -21.64
C SER A 314 5.64 11.67 -21.64
N GLN A 315 5.05 10.72 -20.91
CA GLN A 315 5.56 9.36 -20.77
C GLN A 315 4.63 8.35 -21.44
N ASN A 316 4.96 7.99 -22.69
CA ASN A 316 4.15 7.06 -23.47
C ASN A 316 3.99 5.71 -22.77
N GLY A 317 2.76 5.19 -22.72
CA GLY A 317 2.44 3.91 -22.09
C GLY A 317 2.34 3.94 -20.56
N ARG A 318 2.57 5.10 -19.91
CA ARG A 318 2.40 5.25 -18.46
C ARG A 318 1.11 5.98 -18.10
N TYR A 319 0.56 5.62 -16.95
CA TYR A 319 -0.71 6.12 -16.46
C TYR A 319 -0.61 6.59 -15.02
N TYR A 320 -1.08 7.80 -14.75
CA TYR A 320 -1.39 8.25 -13.40
C TYR A 320 -2.53 7.43 -12.85
N TRP A 321 -2.39 6.98 -11.61
CA TRP A 321 -3.36 6.13 -10.93
C TRP A 321 -3.75 6.76 -9.59
N PHE A 322 -5.04 6.95 -9.39
CA PHE A 322 -5.64 7.34 -8.12
C PHE A 322 -6.70 6.32 -7.74
N SER A 323 -6.79 5.96 -6.46
CA SER A 323 -7.88 5.15 -5.96
C SER A 323 -8.48 5.76 -4.71
N GLN A 324 -9.81 5.82 -4.67
CA GLN A 324 -10.56 6.19 -3.48
C GLN A 324 -11.13 4.93 -2.84
N PRO A 325 -10.62 4.49 -1.66
CA PRO A 325 -11.25 3.40 -0.92
C PRO A 325 -12.53 3.87 -0.21
N PHE A 326 -13.42 2.92 0.03
CA PHE A 326 -14.57 3.05 0.93
C PHE A 326 -14.67 1.82 1.81
N PHE A 327 -14.95 2.03 3.09
CA PHE A 327 -15.09 0.99 4.10
C PHE A 327 -16.47 1.09 4.75
N ILE A 328 -17.17 -0.04 4.81
CA ILE A 328 -18.51 -0.17 5.39
C ILE A 328 -18.48 -1.32 6.39
N SER A 329 -18.84 -1.08 7.64
CA SER A 329 -18.97 -2.16 8.63
C SER A 329 -20.25 -2.99 8.40
N GLY A 330 -20.28 -4.18 9.00
CA GLY A 330 -21.51 -4.91 9.28
C GLY A 330 -22.41 -4.15 10.26
N GLU A 331 -23.62 -4.67 10.46
CA GLU A 331 -24.61 -4.08 11.39
C GLU A 331 -24.15 -4.12 12.86
N ASP A 332 -23.23 -5.04 13.19
CA ASP A 332 -22.62 -5.20 14.51
C ASP A 332 -21.35 -4.35 14.70
N GLY A 333 -20.96 -3.55 13.70
CA GLY A 333 -19.76 -2.71 13.75
C GLY A 333 -18.46 -3.45 13.42
N THR A 334 -18.53 -4.68 12.93
CA THR A 334 -17.35 -5.48 12.53
C THR A 334 -17.11 -5.45 11.03
N TYR A 335 -15.87 -5.74 10.60
CA TYR A 335 -15.49 -5.86 9.20
C TYR A 335 -15.21 -7.32 8.81
N PRO A 336 -15.54 -7.73 7.57
CA PRO A 336 -15.25 -9.09 7.10
C PRO A 336 -13.77 -9.25 6.73
N ASP A 337 -13.20 -10.43 6.93
CA ASP A 337 -11.85 -10.80 6.44
C ASP A 337 -11.68 -10.60 4.92
#